data_AF-Q8K419-F1
#
_entry.id   AF-Q8K419-F1
#
_cell.length_a   1.000
_cell.length_b   1.000
_cell.length_c   1.000
_cell.angle_alpha   90.00
_cell.angle_beta   90.00
_cell.angle_gamma   90.00
#
_symmetry.space_group_name_H-M   'P 1'
#
loop_
_entity.id
_entity.type
_entity.pdbx_description
1 polymer ?
#
loop_
_entity_poly.entity_id
_entity_poly.type
_entity_poly.pdbx_seq_one_letter_code
_entity_poly.pdbx_strand_id
1 'polypeptide(L)'
;MAYVPAPGYQPTYNPTLPYKRPIPGGLSVGMSVYIQGMAKENMRRFHVNFAVGQDDGADVAFHFNPRFDGWDKVVFNTMQSGQWGKEEKKKSMPFQKGKHFELVFMVMPEHYKVVVNGNSFYEYGHRLPVQMVTHLQVDGDLELQSINFLGGQPAAAPYPGAMTIPAYPAGSPGYNPPQMNTLPVMTGPPVFNPRVPYVGALQGGLTVRRTIIIKGYVLPTARNFVINFKVGSSGDIALHLNPRIGDSVVRNSFMNGSWGAEERKVAYNPFGPGQFFDLSIRCGMDRFKVFANGQHLFDFSHRFQAFQMVDTLEINGDITLSYVQI
;
A
#
# COMPACT_ATOMS: atom_id res chain seq x y z
N MET A 1 -8.83 -9.48 -16.56
CA MET A 1 -9.69 -8.54 -15.79
C MET A 1 -8.81 -7.40 -15.30
N ALA A 2 -9.34 -6.17 -15.25
CA ALA A 2 -8.63 -5.03 -14.67
C ALA A 2 -8.49 -5.21 -13.14
N TYR A 3 -7.34 -4.82 -12.60
CA TYR A 3 -7.12 -4.76 -11.17
C TYR A 3 -7.95 -3.63 -10.55
N VAL A 4 -8.70 -3.95 -9.49
CA VAL A 4 -9.46 -2.97 -8.70
C VAL A 4 -8.88 -3.01 -7.29
N PRO A 5 -8.16 -1.97 -6.83
CA PRO A 5 -7.65 -1.90 -5.46
C PRO A 5 -8.78 -1.92 -4.42
N ALA A 6 -8.50 -2.43 -3.22
CA ALA A 6 -9.44 -2.34 -2.11
C ALA A 6 -9.58 -0.88 -1.62
N PRO A 7 -10.77 -0.44 -1.18
CA PRO A 7 -10.94 0.89 -0.58
C PRO A 7 -9.97 1.11 0.59
N GLY A 8 -9.33 2.27 0.60
CA GLY A 8 -8.25 2.61 1.55
C GLY A 8 -6.87 2.11 1.13
N TYR A 9 -6.72 1.47 -0.04
CA TYR A 9 -5.43 1.12 -0.63
C TYR A 9 -5.39 1.56 -2.10
N GLN A 10 -4.63 2.61 -2.40
CA GLN A 10 -4.52 3.16 -3.76
C GLN A 10 -3.06 3.27 -4.18
N PRO A 11 -2.54 2.23 -4.86
CA PRO A 11 -1.19 2.25 -5.37
C PRO A 11 -1.10 2.95 -6.73
N THR A 12 -0.02 3.69 -6.91
CA THR A 12 0.47 4.15 -8.21
C THR A 12 1.83 3.52 -8.47
N TYR A 13 1.97 2.77 -9.56
CA TYR A 13 3.20 2.09 -9.92
C TYR A 13 3.98 2.87 -10.97
N ASN A 14 5.31 2.96 -10.79
CA ASN A 14 6.25 3.65 -11.67
C ASN A 14 5.78 5.04 -12.15
N PRO A 15 5.30 5.93 -11.24
CA PRO A 15 4.89 7.27 -11.66
C PRO A 15 6.07 8.08 -12.19
N THR A 16 5.82 8.90 -13.21
CA THR A 16 6.80 9.86 -13.73
C THR A 16 6.88 11.11 -12.85
N LEU A 17 8.05 11.75 -12.84
CA LEU A 17 8.26 13.06 -12.21
C LEU A 17 8.02 14.20 -13.23
N PRO A 18 7.56 15.39 -12.80
CA PRO A 18 7.05 15.66 -11.46
C PRO A 18 5.73 14.90 -11.22
N TYR A 19 5.63 14.24 -10.07
CA TYR A 19 4.38 13.61 -9.65
C TYR A 19 3.53 14.66 -8.95
N LYS A 20 2.34 14.95 -9.47
CA LYS A 20 1.36 15.86 -8.85
C LYS A 20 -0.01 15.22 -8.96
N ARG A 21 -0.55 14.71 -7.86
CA ARG A 21 -1.85 14.02 -7.86
C ARG A 21 -2.67 14.35 -6.62
N PRO A 22 -4.02 14.37 -6.75
CA PRO A 22 -4.89 14.43 -5.59
C PRO A 22 -4.65 13.28 -4.63
N ILE A 23 -4.69 13.56 -3.33
CA ILE A 23 -4.77 12.54 -2.28
C ILE A 23 -6.22 12.06 -2.25
N PRO A 24 -6.50 10.77 -2.51
CA PRO A 24 -7.88 10.34 -2.66
C PRO A 24 -8.66 10.46 -1.34
N GLY A 25 -9.83 11.09 -1.39
CA GLY A 25 -10.64 11.37 -0.20
C GLY A 25 -10.11 12.52 0.68
N GLY A 26 -9.00 13.17 0.30
CA GLY A 26 -8.31 14.15 1.14
C GLY A 26 -7.42 13.49 2.19
N LEU A 27 -6.50 14.27 2.77
CA LEU A 27 -5.63 13.76 3.84
C LEU A 27 -6.37 13.77 5.18
N SER A 28 -6.29 12.67 5.93
CA SER A 28 -6.88 12.55 7.26
C SER A 28 -5.94 11.88 8.27
N VAL A 29 -6.13 12.18 9.55
CA VAL A 29 -5.45 11.48 10.64
C VAL A 29 -5.66 9.96 10.53
N GLY A 30 -4.60 9.19 10.78
CA GLY A 30 -4.57 7.73 10.63
C GLY A 30 -4.16 7.25 9.23
N MET A 31 -4.12 8.13 8.22
CA MET A 31 -3.59 7.77 6.91
C MET A 31 -2.07 7.62 6.93
N SER A 32 -1.55 6.84 5.99
CA SER A 32 -0.13 6.82 5.66
C SER A 32 0.09 7.00 4.16
N VAL A 33 1.09 7.80 3.79
CA VAL A 33 1.60 7.89 2.43
C VAL A 33 2.93 7.14 2.38
N TYR A 34 2.96 6.06 1.61
CA TYR A 34 4.12 5.20 1.45
C TYR A 34 4.73 5.42 0.07
N ILE A 35 6.02 5.72 0.01
CA ILE A 35 6.77 6.02 -1.22
C ILE A 35 7.97 5.08 -1.32
N GLN A 36 8.10 4.40 -2.44
CA GLN A 36 9.30 3.67 -2.84
C GLN A 36 9.95 4.36 -4.02
N GLY A 37 11.28 4.48 -3.96
CA GLY A 37 12.05 5.05 -5.03
C GLY A 37 13.53 4.76 -4.90
N MET A 38 14.30 5.38 -5.79
CA MET A 38 15.76 5.38 -5.76
C MET A 38 16.25 6.81 -5.79
N ALA A 39 17.14 7.16 -4.88
CA ALA A 39 17.90 8.42 -4.97
C ALA A 39 18.90 8.30 -6.12
N LYS A 40 18.92 9.25 -7.07
CA LYS A 40 19.84 9.19 -8.22
C LYS A 40 21.31 9.27 -7.78
N GLU A 41 22.24 8.67 -8.53
CA GLU A 41 23.69 8.75 -8.27
C GLU A 41 24.21 10.18 -8.13
N ASN A 42 23.70 11.09 -8.96
CA ASN A 42 24.10 12.49 -9.02
C ASN A 42 23.16 13.41 -8.22
N MET A 43 22.36 12.85 -7.32
CA MET A 43 21.34 13.57 -6.55
C MET A 43 21.92 14.77 -5.81
N ARG A 44 21.27 15.92 -5.99
CA ARG A 44 21.44 17.14 -5.20
C ARG A 44 20.29 17.31 -4.24
N ARG A 45 19.05 17.15 -4.71
CA ARG A 45 17.86 17.31 -3.87
C ARG A 45 16.63 16.67 -4.47
N PHE A 46 15.70 16.28 -3.60
CA PHE A 46 14.32 16.02 -3.98
C PHE A 46 13.38 16.51 -2.90
N HIS A 47 12.10 16.60 -3.22
CA HIS A 47 11.10 16.96 -2.23
C HIS A 47 9.82 16.16 -2.36
N VAL A 48 9.11 16.07 -1.23
CA VAL A 48 7.72 15.63 -1.14
C VAL A 48 6.93 16.75 -0.47
N ASN A 49 5.92 17.27 -1.16
CA ASN A 49 5.02 18.29 -0.65
C ASN A 49 3.64 17.70 -0.41
N PHE A 50 3.12 17.96 0.78
CA PHE A 50 1.70 17.88 1.10
C PHE A 50 1.09 19.25 0.81
N ALA A 51 0.50 19.39 -0.38
CA ALA A 51 0.04 20.67 -0.93
C ALA A 51 -1.46 20.90 -0.71
N VAL A 52 -1.82 22.17 -0.51
CA VAL A 52 -3.18 22.69 -0.32
C VAL A 52 -3.74 23.17 -1.67
N GLY A 53 -3.48 22.41 -2.73
CA GLY A 53 -3.88 22.76 -4.09
C GLY A 53 -2.99 22.08 -5.13
N GLN A 54 -3.40 22.21 -6.40
CA GLN A 54 -2.68 21.60 -7.52
C GLN A 54 -1.64 22.53 -8.16
N ASP A 55 -1.79 23.85 -7.97
CA ASP A 55 -1.03 24.88 -8.69
C ASP A 55 0.39 25.05 -8.12
N ASP A 56 1.33 25.54 -8.95
CA ASP A 56 2.76 25.68 -8.62
C ASP A 56 3.06 26.71 -7.51
N GLY A 57 2.07 27.50 -7.10
CA GLY A 57 2.15 28.43 -5.97
C GLY A 57 1.23 28.06 -4.80
N ALA A 58 0.56 26.90 -4.84
CA ALA A 58 -0.32 26.48 -3.76
C ALA A 58 0.45 26.36 -2.44
N ASP A 59 -0.23 26.66 -1.33
CA ASP A 59 0.34 26.49 0.00
C ASP A 59 0.82 25.05 0.20
N VAL A 60 1.91 24.89 0.94
CA VAL A 60 2.49 23.58 1.27
C VAL A 60 2.42 23.40 2.77
N ALA A 61 1.51 22.56 3.25
CA ALA A 61 1.36 22.27 4.67
C ALA A 61 2.62 21.59 5.23
N PHE A 62 3.19 20.67 4.46
CA PHE A 62 4.43 19.99 4.83
C PHE A 62 5.34 19.75 3.62
N HIS A 63 6.50 20.39 3.64
CA HIS A 63 7.59 20.22 2.68
C HIS A 63 8.67 19.34 3.31
N PHE A 64 8.90 18.16 2.77
CA PHE A 64 10.00 17.26 3.12
C PHE A 64 11.07 17.34 2.05
N ASN A 65 12.29 17.76 2.36
CA ASN A 65 13.29 18.06 1.33
C ASN A 65 14.73 17.65 1.72
N PRO A 66 15.14 16.42 1.37
CA PRO A 66 16.52 15.97 1.48
C PRO A 66 17.45 16.71 0.50
N ARG A 67 18.62 17.11 1.00
CA ARG A 67 19.61 17.96 0.32
C ARG A 67 21.04 17.44 0.51
N PHE A 68 21.72 17.20 -0.61
CA PHE A 68 23.15 16.91 -0.75
C PHE A 68 23.95 18.11 -1.32
N ASP A 69 23.33 19.28 -1.43
CA ASP A 69 23.97 20.53 -1.83
C ASP A 69 24.52 21.28 -0.59
N GLY A 70 25.83 21.09 -0.33
CA GLY A 70 26.53 21.60 0.85
C GLY A 70 26.57 20.58 1.97
N TRP A 71 26.31 20.99 3.22
CA TRP A 71 26.16 20.02 4.31
C TRP A 71 24.91 19.18 4.11
N ASP A 72 25.07 17.86 4.10
CA ASP A 72 23.99 16.90 4.00
C ASP A 72 22.96 17.10 5.13
N LYS A 73 21.70 17.30 4.74
CA LYS A 73 20.62 17.64 5.65
C LYS A 73 19.26 17.32 5.04
N VAL A 74 18.27 17.10 5.89
CA VAL A 74 16.86 17.13 5.48
C VAL A 74 16.25 18.40 6.05
N VAL A 75 15.61 19.18 5.17
CA VAL A 75 14.91 20.41 5.52
C VAL A 75 13.40 20.13 5.53
N PHE A 76 12.73 20.69 6.52
CA PHE A 76 11.28 20.64 6.67
C PHE A 76 10.73 22.05 6.81
N ASN A 77 9.62 22.34 6.14
CA ASN A 77 8.97 23.65 6.26
C ASN A 77 7.51 23.62 5.81
N THR A 78 6.85 24.76 5.98
CA THR A 78 5.51 25.07 5.47
C THR A 78 5.62 26.33 4.63
N MET A 79 4.96 26.36 3.48
CA MET A 79 4.79 27.55 2.66
C MET A 79 3.34 28.03 2.78
N GLN A 80 3.13 29.30 3.11
CA GLN A 80 1.80 29.91 3.16
C GLN A 80 1.84 31.26 2.44
N SER A 81 0.86 31.50 1.57
CA SER A 81 0.75 32.73 0.76
C SER A 81 2.04 33.03 -0.02
N GLY A 82 2.65 31.98 -0.58
CA GLY A 82 3.90 32.07 -1.35
C GLY A 82 5.16 32.37 -0.51
N GLN A 83 5.08 32.37 0.82
CA GLN A 83 6.22 32.62 1.72
C GLN A 83 6.57 31.36 2.51
N TRP A 84 7.85 31.01 2.52
CA TRP A 84 8.36 29.93 3.36
C TRP A 84 8.47 30.39 4.83
N GLY A 85 7.98 29.54 5.74
CA GLY A 85 8.11 29.78 7.18
C GLY A 85 9.52 29.50 7.71
N LYS A 86 9.64 29.36 9.03
CA LYS A 86 10.88 28.99 9.70
C LYS A 86 11.26 27.53 9.38
N GLU A 87 12.42 27.34 8.76
CA GLU A 87 12.95 26.01 8.46
C GLU A 87 13.24 25.20 9.73
N GLU A 88 12.84 23.94 9.73
CA GLU A 88 13.36 22.90 10.60
C GLU A 88 14.41 22.09 9.83
N LYS A 89 15.48 21.64 10.51
CA LYS A 89 16.61 20.98 9.86
C LYS A 89 17.08 19.80 10.69
N LYS A 90 17.17 18.62 10.07
CA LYS A 90 17.86 17.46 10.63
C LYS A 90 19.19 17.27 9.91
N LYS A 91 20.30 17.42 10.64
CA LYS A 91 21.68 17.22 10.17
C LYS A 91 22.08 15.75 10.16
N SER A 92 21.21 14.92 9.61
CA SER A 92 21.40 13.49 9.42
C SER A 92 20.70 13.11 8.13
N MET A 93 21.38 12.38 7.26
CA MET A 93 20.89 12.02 5.94
C MET A 93 20.50 10.54 5.93
N PRO A 94 19.21 10.18 5.78
CA PRO A 94 18.76 8.80 5.77
C PRO A 94 18.77 8.18 4.36
N PHE A 95 19.10 8.97 3.33
CA PHE A 95 19.19 8.53 1.94
C PHE A 95 20.65 8.34 1.52
N GLN A 96 20.87 7.47 0.54
CA GLN A 96 22.17 7.27 -0.08
C GLN A 96 22.01 7.38 -1.59
N LYS A 97 22.95 8.07 -2.24
CA LYS A 97 22.97 8.20 -3.71
C LYS A 97 23.07 6.82 -4.35
N GLY A 98 22.25 6.57 -5.36
CA GLY A 98 22.18 5.29 -6.07
C GLY A 98 21.51 4.15 -5.31
N LYS A 99 20.85 4.44 -4.19
CA LYS A 99 20.20 3.41 -3.38
C LYS A 99 18.69 3.58 -3.37
N HIS A 100 18.03 2.43 -3.34
CA HIS A 100 16.60 2.37 -3.07
C HIS A 100 16.28 2.85 -1.65
N PHE A 101 15.09 3.40 -1.49
CA PHE A 101 14.55 3.79 -0.21
C PHE A 101 13.06 3.46 -0.09
N GLU A 102 12.63 3.28 1.15
CA GLU A 102 11.24 3.31 1.57
C GLU A 102 11.04 4.55 2.43
N LEU A 103 10.05 5.37 2.11
CA LEU A 103 9.70 6.59 2.83
C LEU A 103 8.22 6.52 3.19
N VAL A 104 7.92 6.68 4.48
CA VAL A 104 6.55 6.64 4.98
C VAL A 104 6.26 7.91 5.75
N PHE A 105 5.14 8.55 5.40
CA PHE A 105 4.56 9.65 6.15
C PHE A 105 3.29 9.15 6.82
N MET A 106 3.29 9.07 8.16
CA MET A 106 2.12 8.72 8.95
C MET A 106 1.48 10.01 9.46
N VAL A 107 0.17 10.18 9.23
CA VAL A 107 -0.57 11.36 9.66
C VAL A 107 -1.09 11.12 11.07
N MET A 108 -0.37 11.65 12.06
CA MET A 108 -0.76 11.57 13.47
C MET A 108 -1.65 12.77 13.83
N PRO A 109 -2.37 12.75 14.98
CA PRO A 109 -3.20 13.89 15.40
C PRO A 109 -2.45 15.23 15.46
N GLU A 110 -1.21 15.23 15.98
CA GLU A 110 -0.44 16.46 16.25
C GLU A 110 0.70 16.73 15.26
N HIS A 111 1.11 15.73 14.46
CA HIS A 111 2.27 15.83 13.58
C HIS A 111 2.24 14.85 12.40
N TYR A 112 3.08 15.08 11.42
CA TYR A 112 3.50 14.08 10.43
C TYR A 112 4.69 13.30 10.99
N LYS A 113 4.55 11.98 11.12
CA LYS A 113 5.68 11.11 11.48
C LYS A 113 6.33 10.56 10.22
N VAL A 114 7.63 10.81 10.09
CA VAL A 114 8.46 10.40 8.95
C VAL A 114 9.27 9.18 9.34
N VAL A 115 9.14 8.12 8.56
CA VAL A 115 9.93 6.88 8.69
C VAL A 115 10.69 6.66 7.38
N VAL A 116 11.98 6.36 7.46
CA VAL A 116 12.82 6.05 6.29
C VAL A 116 13.49 4.70 6.51
N ASN A 117 13.31 3.78 5.56
CA ASN A 117 13.84 2.40 5.61
C ASN A 117 13.54 1.71 6.94
N GLY A 118 12.30 1.83 7.42
CA GLY A 118 11.81 1.28 8.69
C GLY A 118 12.28 1.99 9.97
N ASN A 119 13.11 3.02 9.86
CA ASN A 119 13.61 3.78 11.01
C ASN A 119 12.84 5.09 11.18
N SER A 120 12.35 5.36 12.40
CA SER A 120 11.76 6.65 12.73
C SER A 120 12.79 7.76 12.49
N PHE A 121 12.45 8.72 11.64
CA PHE A 121 13.38 9.74 11.18
C PHE A 121 13.04 11.13 11.72
N TYR A 122 11.79 11.58 11.65
CA TYR A 122 11.42 12.93 12.07
C TYR A 122 9.93 13.02 12.42
N GLU A 123 9.56 13.99 13.24
CA GLU A 123 8.17 14.33 13.56
C GLU A 123 7.98 15.83 13.29
N TYR A 124 7.13 16.18 12.33
CA TYR A 124 6.89 17.57 11.94
C TYR A 124 5.51 18.00 12.40
N GLY A 125 5.44 18.94 13.33
CA GLY A 125 4.17 19.43 13.88
C GLY A 125 3.28 20.07 12.81
N HIS A 126 1.96 19.86 12.92
CA HIS A 126 1.02 20.48 11.97
C HIS A 126 1.03 22.00 12.11
N ARG A 127 1.50 22.70 11.07
CA ARG A 127 1.42 24.18 10.99
C ARG A 127 0.19 24.68 10.25
N LEU A 128 -0.41 23.82 9.43
CA LEU A 128 -1.71 24.02 8.80
C LEU A 128 -2.60 22.81 9.12
N PRO A 129 -3.94 22.99 9.18
CA PRO A 129 -4.86 21.87 9.34
C PRO A 129 -4.67 20.80 8.27
N VAL A 130 -4.56 19.54 8.69
CA VAL A 130 -4.36 18.38 7.79
C VAL A 130 -5.42 18.32 6.70
N GLN A 131 -6.67 18.68 7.02
CA GLN A 131 -7.82 18.65 6.12
C GLN A 131 -7.68 19.62 4.93
N MET A 132 -6.79 20.60 5.01
CA MET A 132 -6.50 21.49 3.88
C MET A 132 -5.65 20.81 2.81
N VAL A 133 -4.91 19.75 3.15
CA VAL A 133 -4.04 19.05 2.20
C VAL A 133 -4.88 18.24 1.23
N THR A 134 -4.75 18.55 -0.05
CA THR A 134 -5.52 17.92 -1.14
C THR A 134 -4.64 17.17 -2.13
N HIS A 135 -3.35 17.51 -2.23
CA HIS A 135 -2.45 16.97 -3.25
C HIS A 135 -1.12 16.51 -2.66
N LEU A 136 -0.57 15.45 -3.23
CA LEU A 136 0.81 15.04 -3.02
C LEU A 136 1.61 15.46 -4.25
N GLN A 137 2.73 16.15 -4.01
CA GLN A 137 3.67 16.52 -5.05
C GLN A 137 5.05 15.91 -4.74
N VAL A 138 5.68 15.27 -5.71
CA VAL A 138 7.03 14.70 -5.57
C VAL A 138 7.83 15.09 -6.80
N ASP A 139 9.02 15.65 -6.60
CA ASP A 139 9.90 16.06 -7.68
C ASP A 139 11.38 16.16 -7.25
N GLY A 140 12.28 16.23 -8.23
CA GLY A 140 13.72 16.35 -8.05
C GLY A 140 14.51 15.10 -8.44
N ASP A 141 15.66 14.89 -7.79
CA ASP A 141 16.67 13.93 -8.20
C ASP A 141 16.44 12.51 -7.66
N LEU A 142 15.29 11.94 -8.01
CA LEU A 142 14.93 10.56 -7.67
C LEU A 142 14.25 9.85 -8.86
N GLU A 143 14.08 8.55 -8.71
CA GLU A 143 13.17 7.73 -9.51
C GLU A 143 12.10 7.14 -8.59
N LEU A 144 10.83 7.15 -9.02
CA LEU A 144 9.73 6.59 -8.25
C LEU A 144 9.37 5.20 -8.74
N GLN A 145 9.30 4.25 -7.80
CA GLN A 145 8.84 2.89 -8.06
C GLN A 145 7.36 2.73 -7.68
N SER A 146 6.94 3.29 -6.54
CA SER A 146 5.51 3.36 -6.21
C SER A 146 5.19 4.46 -5.20
N ILE A 147 3.94 4.93 -5.24
CA ILE A 147 3.32 5.76 -4.22
C ILE A 147 1.99 5.12 -3.84
N ASN A 148 1.82 4.80 -2.56
CA ASN A 148 0.65 4.12 -2.03
C ASN A 148 0.02 4.98 -0.93
N PHE A 149 -1.27 5.31 -1.12
CA PHE A 149 -2.09 5.90 -0.06
C PHE A 149 -2.76 4.77 0.72
N LEU A 150 -2.53 4.75 2.03
CA LEU A 150 -2.98 3.71 2.96
C LEU A 150 -3.93 4.33 4.00
N GLY A 151 -5.11 3.73 4.17
CA GLY A 151 -6.18 4.23 5.03
C GLY A 151 -7.01 5.34 4.38
N GLY A 152 -7.71 6.11 5.22
CA GLY A 152 -8.60 7.20 4.78
C GLY A 152 -10.06 6.76 4.60
N GLN A 153 -10.96 7.74 4.46
CA GLN A 153 -12.34 7.46 4.08
C GLN A 153 -12.38 6.95 2.63
N PRO A 154 -13.27 6.01 2.28
CA PRO A 154 -13.49 5.67 0.87
C PRO A 154 -13.80 6.98 0.13
N ALA A 155 -13.12 7.24 -0.98
CA ALA A 155 -13.52 8.32 -1.87
C ALA A 155 -15.02 8.15 -2.14
N ALA A 156 -15.83 9.14 -1.76
CA ALA A 156 -17.26 9.09 -2.00
C ALA A 156 -17.46 8.75 -3.49
N ALA A 157 -18.17 7.65 -3.78
CA ALA A 157 -18.56 7.37 -5.14
C ALA A 157 -19.23 8.65 -5.68
N PRO A 158 -18.91 9.11 -6.90
CA PRO A 158 -19.62 10.25 -7.46
C PRO A 158 -21.07 9.82 -7.59
N TYR A 159 -21.92 10.26 -6.65
CA TYR A 159 -23.36 10.18 -6.82
C TYR A 159 -23.66 10.95 -8.11
N PRO A 160 -24.16 10.32 -9.19
CA PRO A 160 -24.75 11.09 -10.26
C PRO A 160 -25.86 11.90 -9.59
N GLY A 161 -25.82 13.21 -9.79
CA GLY A 161 -26.60 14.19 -9.05
C GLY A 161 -28.02 13.70 -8.76
N ALA A 162 -28.46 13.95 -7.53
CA ALA A 162 -29.86 13.84 -7.15
C ALA A 162 -30.68 14.76 -8.08
N MET A 163 -31.05 14.25 -9.26
CA MET A 163 -32.16 14.78 -10.02
C MET A 163 -33.34 14.64 -9.09
N THR A 164 -33.89 15.78 -8.69
CA THR A 164 -35.18 15.90 -8.03
C THR A 164 -36.21 15.15 -8.88
N ILE A 165 -36.53 13.92 -8.52
CA ILE A 165 -37.57 13.15 -9.19
C ILE A 165 -38.90 13.63 -8.59
N PRO A 166 -39.82 14.23 -9.37
CA PRO A 166 -41.10 14.69 -8.85
C PRO A 166 -41.92 13.50 -8.34
N ALA A 167 -42.63 13.73 -7.23
CA ALA A 167 -43.45 12.74 -6.57
C ALA A 167 -44.54 12.19 -7.50
N TYR A 168 -44.42 10.94 -7.93
CA TYR A 168 -45.51 10.17 -8.55
C TYR A 168 -46.01 9.07 -7.60
N PRO A 169 -47.29 8.69 -7.67
CA PRO A 169 -48.01 8.13 -6.53
C PRO A 169 -47.70 6.66 -6.24
N ALA A 170 -47.90 6.31 -4.97
CA ALA A 170 -47.65 5.02 -4.34
C ALA A 170 -48.21 3.81 -5.13
N GLY A 171 -47.32 2.92 -5.57
CA GLY A 171 -47.72 1.62 -6.11
C GLY A 171 -46.66 0.92 -6.95
N SER A 172 -45.54 0.47 -6.35
CA SER A 172 -44.76 -0.66 -6.88
C SER A 172 -43.74 -1.19 -5.85
N PRO A 173 -43.49 -2.50 -5.79
CA PRO A 173 -42.85 -3.15 -4.66
C PRO A 173 -41.32 -3.06 -4.68
N GLY A 174 -40.75 -2.72 -3.51
CA GLY A 174 -39.39 -3.02 -3.06
C GLY A 174 -38.30 -3.15 -4.12
N TYR A 175 -37.89 -2.04 -4.74
CA TYR A 175 -36.63 -1.99 -5.46
C TYR A 175 -35.49 -2.01 -4.44
N ASN A 176 -34.93 -3.19 -4.16
CA ASN A 176 -33.69 -3.30 -3.40
C ASN A 176 -32.56 -2.92 -4.39
N PRO A 177 -31.94 -1.73 -4.28
CA PRO A 177 -30.87 -1.38 -5.21
C PRO A 177 -29.77 -2.43 -5.13
N PRO A 178 -29.21 -2.89 -6.25
CA PRO A 178 -28.14 -3.88 -6.23
C PRO A 178 -27.03 -3.35 -5.33
N GLN A 179 -26.68 -4.12 -4.30
CA GLN A 179 -25.56 -3.82 -3.41
C GLN A 179 -24.38 -3.42 -4.30
N MET A 180 -24.02 -2.13 -4.26
CA MET A 180 -22.95 -1.60 -5.09
C MET A 180 -21.73 -2.53 -4.96
N ASN A 181 -21.01 -2.71 -6.07
CA ASN A 181 -19.82 -3.55 -6.21
C ASN A 181 -18.62 -3.10 -5.35
N THR A 182 -18.87 -2.55 -4.16
CA THR A 182 -17.86 -2.07 -3.23
C THR A 182 -17.18 -3.27 -2.57
N LEU A 183 -15.86 -3.28 -2.63
CA LEU A 183 -15.04 -4.14 -1.79
C LEU A 183 -15.13 -3.63 -0.34
N PRO A 184 -14.95 -4.49 0.67
CA PRO A 184 -14.81 -4.01 2.04
C PRO A 184 -13.61 -3.07 2.16
N VAL A 185 -13.73 -2.05 3.00
CA VAL A 185 -12.60 -1.18 3.38
C VAL A 185 -11.55 -2.05 4.07
N MET A 186 -10.27 -1.82 3.77
CA MET A 186 -9.19 -2.48 4.51
C MET A 186 -9.32 -2.18 6.00
N THR A 187 -9.37 -3.21 6.83
CA THR A 187 -9.54 -3.09 8.27
C THR A 187 -8.20 -2.88 8.96
N GLY A 188 -8.14 -1.96 9.93
CA GLY A 188 -6.94 -1.76 10.76
C GLY A 188 -5.76 -1.07 10.05
N PRO A 189 -4.81 -0.53 10.83
CA PRO A 189 -3.60 0.07 10.28
C PRO A 189 -2.70 -0.99 9.66
N PRO A 190 -1.96 -0.67 8.58
CA PRO A 190 -0.89 -1.54 8.09
C PRO A 190 0.17 -1.76 9.17
N VAL A 191 0.67 -3.00 9.27
CA VAL A 191 1.84 -3.32 10.08
C VAL A 191 3.08 -3.03 9.25
N PHE A 192 3.79 -1.94 9.56
CA PHE A 192 5.02 -1.56 8.85
C PHE A 192 6.24 -2.33 9.33
N ASN A 193 7.08 -2.72 8.38
CA ASN A 193 8.35 -3.41 8.56
C ASN A 193 8.32 -4.59 9.57
N PRO A 194 7.31 -5.49 9.51
CA PRO A 194 7.31 -6.66 10.38
C PRO A 194 8.50 -7.57 10.07
N ARG A 195 9.02 -8.24 11.10
CA ARG A 195 10.09 -9.23 10.93
C ARG A 195 9.57 -10.47 10.21
N VAL A 196 10.44 -11.10 9.44
CA VAL A 196 10.22 -12.43 8.85
C VAL A 196 11.00 -13.45 9.71
N PRO A 197 10.38 -14.57 10.15
CA PRO A 197 9.01 -14.99 9.86
C PRO A 197 7.96 -14.08 10.53
N TYR A 198 6.87 -13.84 9.79
CA TYR A 198 5.73 -13.05 10.24
C TYR A 198 4.50 -13.94 10.42
N VAL A 199 3.75 -13.71 11.50
CA VAL A 199 2.45 -14.33 11.74
C VAL A 199 1.44 -13.23 12.04
N GLY A 200 0.36 -13.18 11.26
CA GLY A 200 -0.73 -12.22 11.40
C GLY A 200 -2.07 -12.92 11.62
N ALA A 201 -2.90 -12.37 12.51
CA ALA A 201 -4.25 -12.88 12.75
C ALA A 201 -5.25 -12.28 11.75
N LEU A 202 -5.94 -13.14 11.01
CA LEU A 202 -7.09 -12.80 10.17
C LEU A 202 -8.35 -12.84 11.06
N GLN A 203 -8.58 -11.78 11.84
CA GLN A 203 -9.72 -11.73 12.77
C GLN A 203 -11.05 -12.02 12.05
N GLY A 204 -11.82 -12.98 12.59
CA GLY A 204 -13.07 -13.46 12.00
C GLY A 204 -12.89 -14.36 10.76
N GLY A 205 -11.65 -14.74 10.45
CA GLY A 205 -11.29 -15.54 9.29
C GLY A 205 -11.38 -14.79 7.95
N LEU A 206 -11.24 -15.51 6.85
CA LEU A 206 -11.47 -14.95 5.53
C LEU A 206 -12.96 -14.77 5.25
N THR A 207 -13.31 -13.68 4.58
CA THR A 207 -14.66 -13.43 4.07
C THR A 207 -14.61 -13.13 2.58
N VAL A 208 -15.72 -13.34 1.88
CA VAL A 208 -15.83 -13.03 0.45
C VAL A 208 -15.53 -11.53 0.23
N ARG A 209 -14.70 -11.24 -0.77
CA ARG A 209 -14.15 -9.92 -1.12
C ARG A 209 -13.07 -9.36 -0.18
N ARG A 210 -12.77 -10.02 0.96
CA ARG A 210 -11.64 -9.61 1.80
C ARG A 210 -10.35 -9.64 0.99
N THR A 211 -9.56 -8.57 1.09
CA THR A 211 -8.28 -8.44 0.38
C THR A 211 -7.18 -8.25 1.41
N ILE A 212 -6.07 -8.97 1.23
CA ILE A 212 -4.87 -8.84 2.06
C ILE A 212 -3.79 -8.24 1.17
N ILE A 213 -3.13 -7.19 1.64
CA ILE A 213 -2.01 -6.54 0.96
C ILE A 213 -0.71 -6.95 1.64
N ILE A 214 0.25 -7.42 0.87
CA ILE A 214 1.59 -7.77 1.33
C ILE A 214 2.59 -7.09 0.41
N LYS A 215 3.32 -6.11 0.95
CA LYS A 215 4.39 -5.43 0.24
C LYS A 215 5.73 -5.81 0.86
N GLY A 216 6.71 -6.11 0.03
CA GLY A 216 8.02 -6.53 0.51
C GLY A 216 9.10 -6.44 -0.54
N TYR A 217 10.29 -6.90 -0.17
CA TYR A 217 11.50 -6.88 -0.98
C TYR A 217 12.10 -8.28 -1.03
N VAL A 218 12.38 -8.76 -2.23
CA VAL A 218 13.07 -10.03 -2.45
C VAL A 218 14.57 -9.81 -2.29
N LEU A 219 15.21 -10.54 -1.38
CA LEU A 219 16.64 -10.39 -1.13
C LEU A 219 17.45 -10.73 -2.40
N PRO A 220 18.60 -10.09 -2.66
CA PRO A 220 19.45 -10.40 -3.82
C PRO A 220 19.92 -11.86 -3.89
N THR A 221 20.01 -12.53 -2.74
CA THR A 221 20.40 -13.95 -2.61
C THR A 221 19.20 -14.89 -2.44
N ALA A 222 17.97 -14.39 -2.64
CA ALA A 222 16.76 -15.14 -2.35
C ALA A 222 16.62 -16.37 -3.24
N ARG A 223 16.26 -17.50 -2.63
CA ARG A 223 15.91 -18.74 -3.31
C ARG A 223 14.39 -18.89 -3.39
N ASN A 224 13.70 -18.63 -2.29
CA ASN A 224 12.25 -18.71 -2.23
C ASN A 224 11.69 -17.98 -1.00
N PHE A 225 10.38 -17.76 -1.04
CA PHE A 225 9.62 -17.40 0.16
C PHE A 225 8.25 -18.06 0.14
N VAL A 226 7.54 -17.98 1.25
CA VAL A 226 6.26 -18.65 1.48
C VAL A 226 5.28 -17.67 2.11
N ILE A 227 4.04 -17.68 1.61
CA ILE A 227 2.87 -17.04 2.22
C ILE A 227 1.80 -18.12 2.38
N ASN A 228 1.40 -18.41 3.62
CA ASN A 228 0.37 -19.38 3.95
C ASN A 228 -0.87 -18.69 4.51
N PHE A 229 -2.03 -19.06 3.98
CA PHE A 229 -3.34 -18.80 4.56
C PHE A 229 -3.79 -20.09 5.26
N LYS A 230 -3.70 -20.10 6.59
CA LYS A 230 -3.76 -21.28 7.44
C LYS A 230 -4.96 -21.25 8.39
N VAL A 231 -5.51 -22.42 8.66
CA VAL A 231 -6.43 -22.69 9.76
C VAL A 231 -5.60 -22.97 11.00
N GLY A 232 -5.54 -22.02 11.94
CA GLY A 232 -4.64 -22.10 13.09
C GLY A 232 -4.85 -23.34 13.95
N SER A 233 -6.10 -23.79 14.10
CA SER A 233 -6.47 -24.92 14.97
C SER A 233 -6.12 -26.30 14.41
N SER A 234 -6.28 -26.53 13.10
CA SER A 234 -5.96 -27.82 12.46
C SER A 234 -4.55 -27.86 11.87
N GLY A 235 -3.98 -26.70 11.56
CA GLY A 235 -2.73 -26.58 10.81
C GLY A 235 -2.90 -26.70 9.30
N ASP A 236 -4.13 -26.90 8.80
CA ASP A 236 -4.41 -26.95 7.36
C ASP A 236 -4.09 -25.61 6.69
N ILE A 237 -3.58 -25.66 5.47
CA ILE A 237 -3.23 -24.50 4.66
C ILE A 237 -4.17 -24.46 3.46
N ALA A 238 -5.10 -23.50 3.47
CA ALA A 238 -6.04 -23.29 2.38
C ALA A 238 -5.34 -22.80 1.11
N LEU A 239 -4.39 -21.87 1.25
CA LEU A 239 -3.52 -21.39 0.18
C LEU A 239 -2.07 -21.33 0.69
N HIS A 240 -1.23 -22.16 0.10
CA HIS A 240 0.22 -22.06 0.18
C HIS A 240 0.72 -21.38 -1.09
N LEU A 241 1.33 -20.22 -0.99
CA LEU A 241 1.97 -19.51 -2.09
C LEU A 241 3.50 -19.54 -1.87
N ASN A 242 4.22 -20.18 -2.78
CA ASN A 242 5.68 -20.35 -2.71
C ASN A 242 6.38 -19.87 -3.99
N PRO A 243 6.71 -18.57 -4.09
CA PRO A 243 7.58 -18.06 -5.12
C PRO A 243 9.00 -18.65 -4.99
N ARG A 244 9.44 -19.35 -6.03
CA ARG A 244 10.80 -19.87 -6.21
C ARG A 244 11.50 -18.95 -7.22
N ILE A 245 12.49 -18.22 -6.74
CA ILE A 245 13.09 -17.12 -7.47
C ILE A 245 13.84 -17.65 -8.70
N GLY A 246 13.53 -17.11 -9.88
CA GLY A 246 14.08 -17.56 -11.16
C GLY A 246 13.48 -18.85 -11.73
N ASP A 247 12.50 -19.46 -11.06
CA ASP A 247 11.85 -20.71 -11.52
C ASP A 247 10.33 -20.50 -11.67
N SER A 248 9.58 -20.75 -10.60
CA SER A 248 8.13 -20.86 -10.64
C SER A 248 7.49 -20.21 -9.42
N VAL A 249 6.21 -19.84 -9.54
CA VAL A 249 5.41 -19.40 -8.39
C VAL A 249 4.50 -20.58 -8.04
N VAL A 250 4.83 -21.37 -7.04
CA VAL A 250 4.05 -22.58 -6.72
C VAL A 250 2.86 -22.23 -5.84
N ARG A 251 1.70 -22.84 -6.11
CA ARG A 251 0.53 -22.79 -5.24
C ARG A 251 0.03 -24.18 -4.91
N ASN A 252 -0.38 -24.39 -3.67
CA ASN A 252 -0.94 -25.66 -3.23
C ASN A 252 -1.86 -25.46 -2.01
N SER A 253 -2.45 -26.55 -1.53
CA SER A 253 -3.11 -26.63 -0.23
C SER A 253 -2.53 -27.82 0.54
N PHE A 254 -2.43 -27.68 1.86
CA PHE A 254 -2.08 -28.77 2.77
C PHE A 254 -3.31 -29.08 3.61
N MET A 255 -3.86 -30.27 3.49
CA MET A 255 -5.10 -30.64 4.18
C MET A 255 -4.96 -32.05 4.75
N ASN A 256 -5.40 -32.26 5.99
CA ASN A 256 -5.39 -33.57 6.65
C ASN A 256 -4.00 -34.24 6.60
N GLY A 257 -2.94 -33.46 6.82
CA GLY A 257 -1.56 -33.97 6.89
C GLY A 257 -0.89 -34.21 5.54
N SER A 258 -1.50 -33.88 4.40
CA SER A 258 -0.94 -34.11 3.08
C SER A 258 -1.04 -32.90 2.15
N TRP A 259 -0.03 -32.74 1.30
CA TRP A 259 -0.04 -31.77 0.20
C TRP A 259 -0.91 -32.26 -0.96
N GLY A 260 -1.66 -31.34 -1.56
CA GLY A 260 -2.35 -31.60 -2.82
C GLY A 260 -1.44 -31.51 -4.05
N ALA A 261 -2.05 -31.46 -5.23
CA ALA A 261 -1.32 -31.23 -6.49
C ALA A 261 -0.84 -29.77 -6.59
N GLU A 262 0.43 -29.56 -6.95
CA GLU A 262 0.97 -28.21 -7.16
C GLU A 262 0.42 -27.55 -8.43
N GLU A 263 0.12 -26.26 -8.34
CA GLU A 263 -0.14 -25.39 -9.48
C GLU A 263 1.06 -24.45 -9.69
N ARG A 264 1.61 -24.45 -10.91
CA ARG A 264 2.87 -23.73 -11.22
C ARG A 264 2.72 -22.67 -12.29
N LYS A 265 1.77 -22.83 -13.20
CA LYS A 265 1.59 -21.96 -14.38
C LYS A 265 1.29 -20.52 -13.93
N VAL A 266 2.12 -19.59 -14.39
CA VAL A 266 1.91 -18.13 -14.34
C VAL A 266 2.34 -17.56 -15.69
N ALA A 267 1.75 -16.44 -16.10
CA ALA A 267 2.12 -15.78 -17.35
C ALA A 267 3.49 -15.06 -17.24
N TYR A 268 3.88 -14.68 -16.02
CA TYR A 268 5.13 -14.01 -15.70
C TYR A 268 5.48 -14.25 -14.23
N ASN A 269 6.74 -14.07 -13.85
CA ASN A 269 7.19 -14.14 -12.45
C ASN A 269 7.54 -12.71 -11.96
N PRO A 270 6.74 -12.10 -11.08
CA PRO A 270 6.98 -10.74 -10.58
C PRO A 270 8.09 -10.67 -9.53
N PHE A 271 8.64 -11.81 -9.09
CA PHE A 271 9.57 -11.88 -7.97
C PHE A 271 11.00 -12.06 -8.51
N GLY A 272 11.74 -10.96 -8.57
CA GLY A 272 13.15 -10.94 -8.98
C GLY A 272 14.09 -10.66 -7.80
N PRO A 273 15.32 -11.18 -7.79
CA PRO A 273 16.31 -10.83 -6.78
C PRO A 273 16.52 -9.32 -6.70
N GLY A 274 16.48 -8.77 -5.50
CA GLY A 274 16.66 -7.35 -5.26
C GLY A 274 15.51 -6.47 -5.75
N GLN A 275 14.31 -7.03 -5.98
CA GLN A 275 13.13 -6.30 -6.43
C GLN A 275 12.08 -6.18 -5.32
N PHE A 276 11.38 -5.05 -5.29
CA PHE A 276 10.16 -4.93 -4.50
C PHE A 276 8.99 -5.64 -5.19
N PHE A 277 8.06 -6.12 -4.38
CA PHE A 277 6.79 -6.66 -4.85
C PHE A 277 5.63 -6.07 -4.04
N ASP A 278 4.47 -6.00 -4.67
CA ASP A 278 3.20 -5.60 -4.05
C ASP A 278 2.13 -6.63 -4.39
N LEU A 279 1.72 -7.43 -3.40
CA LEU A 279 0.72 -8.47 -3.57
C LEU A 279 -0.63 -8.03 -3.02
N SER A 280 -1.66 -8.19 -3.83
CA SER A 280 -3.05 -8.05 -3.44
C SER A 280 -3.75 -9.40 -3.59
N ILE A 281 -4.06 -10.03 -2.46
CA ILE A 281 -4.66 -11.37 -2.40
C ILE A 281 -6.11 -11.24 -1.95
N ARG A 282 -7.05 -11.47 -2.87
CA ARG A 282 -8.48 -11.36 -2.60
C ARG A 282 -9.11 -12.74 -2.44
N CYS A 283 -9.82 -12.95 -1.33
CA CYS A 283 -10.68 -14.11 -1.14
C CYS A 283 -11.99 -13.90 -1.91
N GLY A 284 -12.24 -14.69 -2.95
CA GLY A 284 -13.53 -14.77 -3.64
C GLY A 284 -14.40 -15.88 -3.05
N MET A 285 -15.60 -16.07 -3.63
CA MET A 285 -16.52 -17.14 -3.23
C MET A 285 -15.93 -18.53 -3.50
N ASP A 286 -15.35 -18.75 -4.69
CA ASP A 286 -14.88 -20.07 -5.12
C ASP A 286 -13.35 -20.15 -5.28
N ARG A 287 -12.64 -19.03 -5.13
CA ARG A 287 -11.20 -18.94 -5.41
C ARG A 287 -10.54 -17.74 -4.74
N PHE A 288 -9.24 -17.82 -4.53
CA PHE A 288 -8.39 -16.66 -4.36
C PHE A 288 -8.09 -16.02 -5.73
N LYS A 289 -8.10 -14.69 -5.77
CA LYS A 289 -7.60 -13.91 -6.92
C LYS A 289 -6.38 -13.12 -6.47
N VAL A 290 -5.24 -13.35 -7.13
CA VAL A 290 -3.95 -12.77 -6.72
C VAL A 290 -3.44 -11.84 -7.81
N PHE A 291 -3.06 -10.63 -7.39
CA PHE A 291 -2.44 -9.63 -8.22
C PHE A 291 -1.06 -9.30 -7.67
N ALA A 292 -0.09 -9.09 -8.54
CA ALA A 292 1.25 -8.64 -8.22
C ALA A 292 1.56 -7.36 -9.00
N ASN A 293 1.98 -6.31 -8.32
CA ASN A 293 2.33 -5.01 -8.88
C ASN A 293 1.20 -4.44 -9.77
N GLY A 294 -0.05 -4.58 -9.30
CA GLY A 294 -1.25 -4.12 -10.01
C GLY A 294 -1.67 -4.98 -11.21
N GLN A 295 -0.96 -6.06 -11.52
CA GLN A 295 -1.28 -6.97 -12.61
C GLN A 295 -1.80 -8.31 -12.09
N HIS A 296 -2.76 -8.90 -12.80
CA HIS A 296 -3.29 -10.23 -12.42
C HIS A 296 -2.20 -11.28 -12.58
N LEU A 297 -1.98 -12.07 -11.53
CA LEU A 297 -0.95 -13.10 -11.51
C LEU A 297 -1.56 -14.49 -11.70
N PHE A 298 -2.52 -14.87 -10.86
CA PHE A 298 -3.27 -16.13 -10.97
C PHE A 298 -4.59 -16.10 -10.19
N ASP A 299 -5.45 -17.06 -10.52
CA ASP A 299 -6.55 -17.51 -9.67
C ASP A 299 -6.17 -18.85 -9.03
N PHE A 300 -6.61 -19.11 -7.81
CA PHE A 300 -6.44 -20.41 -7.14
C PHE A 300 -7.77 -20.85 -6.54
N SER A 301 -8.37 -21.89 -7.10
CA SER A 301 -9.67 -22.41 -6.67
C SER A 301 -9.60 -22.90 -5.23
N HIS A 302 -10.64 -22.61 -4.44
CA HIS A 302 -10.70 -23.08 -3.05
C HIS A 302 -10.77 -24.60 -3.03
N ARG A 303 -9.74 -25.22 -2.44
CA ARG A 303 -9.73 -26.66 -2.11
C ARG A 303 -10.28 -26.89 -0.71
N PHE A 304 -10.06 -25.92 0.19
CA PHE A 304 -10.66 -25.84 1.51
C PHE A 304 -11.90 -24.95 1.48
N GLN A 305 -13.10 -25.55 1.52
CA GLN A 305 -14.37 -24.82 1.33
C GLN A 305 -14.72 -23.92 2.52
N ALA A 306 -14.31 -24.29 3.73
CA ALA A 306 -14.59 -23.55 4.95
C ALA A 306 -13.62 -22.36 5.15
N PHE A 307 -13.39 -21.55 4.11
CA PHE A 307 -12.39 -20.46 4.14
C PHE A 307 -12.57 -19.48 5.32
N GLN A 308 -13.75 -19.37 5.90
CA GLN A 308 -14.01 -18.60 7.13
C GLN A 308 -13.26 -19.13 8.36
N MET A 309 -12.76 -20.37 8.35
CA MET A 309 -11.90 -20.92 9.40
C MET A 309 -10.42 -20.55 9.22
N VAL A 310 -10.06 -19.96 8.08
CA VAL A 310 -8.69 -19.54 7.80
C VAL A 310 -8.42 -18.23 8.53
N ASP A 311 -7.77 -18.33 9.68
CA ASP A 311 -7.60 -17.26 10.67
C ASP A 311 -6.14 -16.80 10.82
N THR A 312 -5.21 -17.44 10.12
CA THR A 312 -3.77 -17.21 10.30
C THR A 312 -3.08 -16.95 8.96
N LEU A 313 -2.33 -15.85 8.88
CA LEU A 313 -1.41 -15.55 7.80
C LEU A 313 0.03 -15.80 8.28
N GLU A 314 0.76 -16.71 7.63
CA GLU A 314 2.19 -16.93 7.91
C GLU A 314 3.03 -16.52 6.69
N ILE A 315 4.11 -15.79 6.92
CA ILE A 315 5.06 -15.40 5.86
C ILE A 315 6.47 -15.74 6.31
N ASN A 316 7.22 -16.46 5.47
CA ASN A 316 8.58 -16.91 5.78
C ASN A 316 9.47 -16.93 4.52
N GLY A 317 10.78 -17.03 4.69
CA GLY A 317 11.77 -17.16 3.61
C GLY A 317 12.54 -15.88 3.30
N ASP A 318 13.12 -15.82 2.10
CA ASP A 318 14.20 -14.88 1.75
C ASP A 318 13.69 -13.50 1.31
N ILE A 319 12.88 -12.86 2.14
CA ILE A 319 12.31 -11.54 1.90
C ILE A 319 12.39 -10.65 3.14
N THR A 320 12.31 -9.34 2.95
CA THR A 320 11.89 -8.40 4.00
C THR A 320 10.49 -7.88 3.68
N LEU A 321 9.72 -7.56 4.72
CA LEU A 321 8.39 -6.99 4.56
C LEU A 321 8.45 -5.47 4.72
N SER A 322 7.83 -4.77 3.78
CA SER A 322 7.61 -3.32 3.84
C SER A 322 6.40 -3.03 4.72
N TYR A 323 5.29 -3.70 4.44
CA TYR A 323 4.13 -3.74 5.31
C TYR A 323 3.18 -4.89 4.95
N VAL A 324 2.31 -5.23 5.89
CA VAL A 324 1.18 -6.16 5.71
C VAL A 324 -0.10 -5.45 6.17
N GLN A 325 -1.17 -5.55 5.38
CA GLN A 325 -2.49 -5.00 5.69
C GLN A 325 -3.56 -6.08 5.49
N ILE A 326 -4.37 -6.33 6.53
CA ILE A 326 -5.27 -7.49 6.68
C ILE A 326 -6.76 -7.10 6.74
#